data_AF-A0A9E1WA11-F1
#
_entry.id   AF-A0A9E1WA11-F1
#
_cell.length_a   1.000
_cell.length_b   1.000
_cell.length_c   1.000
_cell.angle_alpha   90.00
_cell.angle_beta   90.00
_cell.angle_gamma   90.00
#
_symmetry.space_group_name_H-M   'P 1'
#
loop_
_entity.id
_entity.type
_entity.pdbx_description
1 polymer ?
#
loop_
_entity_poly.entity_id
_entity_poly.type
_entity_poly.pdbx_seq_one_letter_code
_entity_poly.pdbx_strand_id
1 'polypeptide(L)'
;MSEINLSAGAAALRRFSWISRSRGQNMRGWSALAIFVALLVAVPILVVFGHVFVPAGEVWRHLADTVLVSYVINTLWLVFGVGIGVFVLGVGTAWLVTMCRFPGRALLEWGLLLPLAVPAYAIAYSYAGMLDYAGPVQTGLRDWFGWSRADYWFPNIRSVGGAAGVLAFVLYP
;
A
#
# COMPACT_ATOMS: atom_id res chain seq x y z
N MET A 1 42.47 60.29 -2.13
CA MET A 1 41.03 59.91 -1.98
C MET A 1 40.90 58.39 -2.18
N SER A 2 41.52 57.57 -1.31
CA SER A 2 41.66 56.10 -1.54
C SER A 2 41.80 55.22 -0.29
N GLU A 3 41.50 55.69 0.92
CA GLU A 3 41.85 54.96 2.17
C GLU A 3 40.63 54.43 2.96
N ILE A 4 39.38 54.71 2.55
CA ILE A 4 38.21 54.47 3.41
C ILE A 4 37.52 53.09 3.18
N ASN A 5 37.91 52.32 2.15
CA ASN A 5 37.16 51.11 1.76
C ASN A 5 37.74 49.76 2.23
N LEU A 6 38.93 49.73 2.85
CA LEU A 6 39.60 48.47 3.21
C LEU A 6 39.22 47.92 4.60
N SER A 7 38.78 48.75 5.54
CA SER A 7 38.44 48.31 6.91
C SER A 7 37.03 47.73 7.03
N ALA A 8 36.09 48.15 6.19
CA ALA A 8 34.69 47.70 6.23
C ALA A 8 34.51 46.26 5.71
N GLY A 9 35.30 45.84 4.71
CA GLY A 9 35.23 44.49 4.13
C GLY A 9 35.74 43.39 5.06
N ALA A 10 36.74 43.69 5.89
CA ALA A 10 37.36 42.70 6.80
C ALA A 10 36.46 42.34 8.00
N ALA A 11 35.58 43.25 8.43
CA ALA A 11 34.64 43.00 9.52
C ALA A 11 33.47 42.10 9.09
N ALA A 12 33.04 42.20 7.82
CA ALA A 12 31.94 41.40 7.28
C ALA A 12 32.31 39.91 7.10
N LEU A 13 33.57 39.60 6.79
CA LEU A 13 34.03 38.24 6.53
C LEU A 13 34.33 37.42 7.80
N ARG A 14 34.45 38.04 8.97
CA ARG A 14 34.68 37.31 10.24
C ARG A 14 33.40 36.86 10.94
N ARG A 15 32.22 37.23 10.42
CA ARG A 15 30.92 36.98 11.07
C ARG A 15 30.24 35.67 10.63
N PHE A 16 30.83 34.94 9.66
CA PHE A 16 30.24 33.75 9.05
C PHE A 16 31.06 32.47 9.28
N SER A 17 31.69 32.30 10.46
CA SER A 17 32.42 31.06 10.81
C SER A 17 31.79 30.26 11.96
N TRP A 18 30.55 30.58 12.38
CA TRP A 18 29.95 30.03 13.61
C TRP A 18 28.99 28.83 13.43
N ILE A 19 28.82 28.25 12.23
CA ILE A 19 27.85 27.15 11.99
C ILE A 19 28.53 25.79 11.71
N SER A 20 29.67 25.48 12.34
CA SER A 20 30.10 24.08 12.38
C SER A 20 30.98 23.77 13.57
N ARG A 21 30.39 23.23 14.66
CA ARG A 21 31.05 22.28 15.59
C ARG A 21 30.09 21.91 16.73
N SER A 22 29.22 20.91 16.49
CA SER A 22 28.72 19.98 17.53
C SER A 22 27.83 18.84 16.99
N ARG A 23 27.79 18.56 15.68
CA ARG A 23 26.95 17.47 15.11
C ARG A 23 27.37 16.05 15.50
N GLY A 24 28.63 15.81 15.90
CA GLY A 24 29.18 14.45 16.01
C GLY A 24 28.75 13.63 17.24
N GLN A 25 28.37 14.27 18.36
CA GLN A 25 28.04 13.52 19.59
C GLN A 25 26.53 13.22 19.73
N ASN A 26 25.66 14.18 19.41
CA ASN A 26 24.21 13.92 19.39
C ASN A 26 23.83 12.84 18.37
N MET A 27 24.49 12.77 17.21
CA MET A 27 24.22 11.72 16.22
C MET A 27 24.40 10.30 16.79
N ARG A 28 25.37 10.06 17.68
CA ARG A 28 25.57 8.72 18.28
C ARG A 28 24.44 8.32 19.23
N GLY A 29 23.93 9.25 20.03
CA GLY A 29 22.78 9.01 20.91
C GLY A 29 21.48 8.76 20.14
N TRP A 30 21.23 9.55 19.10
CA TRP A 30 20.08 9.36 18.21
C TRP A 30 20.17 8.06 17.41
N SER A 31 21.34 7.69 16.90
CA SER A 31 21.54 6.40 16.24
C SER A 31 21.36 5.22 17.19
N ALA A 32 21.87 5.31 18.43
CA ALA A 32 21.69 4.26 19.43
C ALA A 32 20.20 4.07 19.79
N LEU A 33 19.47 5.17 19.98
CA LEU A 33 18.02 5.13 20.21
C LEU A 33 17.27 4.53 19.00
N ALA A 34 17.62 4.93 17.79
CA ALA A 34 17.02 4.39 16.57
C ALA A 34 17.27 2.87 16.44
N ILE A 35 18.49 2.40 16.72
CA ILE A 35 18.82 0.97 16.73
C ILE A 35 18.03 0.24 17.83
N PHE A 36 17.93 0.80 19.03
CA PHE A 36 17.17 0.21 20.11
C PHE A 36 15.68 0.05 19.75
N VAL A 37 15.06 1.10 19.21
CA VAL A 37 13.66 1.05 18.74
C VAL A 37 13.52 0.05 17.59
N ALA A 38 14.43 0.05 16.62
CA ALA A 38 14.42 -0.90 15.51
C ALA A 38 14.52 -2.35 15.99
N LEU A 39 15.38 -2.63 16.98
CA LEU A 39 15.50 -3.96 17.59
C LEU A 39 14.22 -4.35 18.32
N LEU A 40 13.61 -3.43 19.08
CA LEU A 40 12.35 -3.68 19.79
C LEU A 40 11.23 -4.04 18.80
N VAL A 41 11.11 -3.29 17.70
CA VAL A 41 10.15 -3.57 16.63
C VAL A 41 10.48 -4.87 15.88
N ALA A 42 11.76 -5.22 15.76
CA ALA A 42 12.21 -6.46 15.11
C ALA A 42 12.04 -7.71 15.98
N VAL A 43 11.87 -7.60 17.32
CA VAL A 43 11.72 -8.74 18.23
C VAL A 43 10.73 -9.80 17.72
N PRO A 44 9.47 -9.51 17.37
CA PRO A 44 8.53 -10.54 16.91
C PRO A 44 9.01 -11.26 15.64
N ILE A 45 9.67 -10.53 14.72
CA ILE A 45 10.23 -11.11 13.49
C ILE A 45 11.39 -12.04 13.83
N LEU A 46 12.29 -11.62 14.72
CA LEU A 46 13.42 -12.43 15.17
C LEU A 46 12.97 -13.68 15.94
N VAL A 47 11.89 -13.58 16.73
CA VAL A 47 11.28 -14.71 17.42
C VAL A 47 10.72 -15.71 16.42
N VAL A 48 9.92 -15.26 15.43
CA VAL A 48 9.38 -16.12 14.37
C VAL A 48 10.51 -16.77 13.56
N PHE A 49 11.57 -16.03 13.24
CA PHE A 49 12.74 -16.57 12.55
C PHE A 49 13.47 -17.62 13.38
N GLY A 50 13.64 -17.39 14.69
CA GLY A 50 14.21 -18.38 15.61
C GLY A 50 13.41 -19.68 15.66
N HIS A 51 12.08 -19.60 15.54
CA HIS A 51 11.19 -20.78 15.51
C HIS A 51 11.38 -21.68 14.29
N VAL A 52 12.05 -21.22 13.22
CA VAL A 52 12.41 -22.08 12.08
C VAL A 52 13.38 -23.19 12.49
N PHE A 53 14.20 -22.96 13.52
CA PHE A 53 15.18 -23.95 14.01
C PHE A 53 14.60 -24.88 15.10
N VAL A 54 13.35 -24.68 15.52
CA VAL A 54 12.69 -25.53 16.53
C VAL A 54 12.08 -26.75 15.85
N PRO A 55 12.32 -27.99 16.34
CA PRO A 55 11.74 -29.19 15.75
C PRO A 55 10.21 -29.19 15.85
N ALA A 56 9.52 -29.05 14.70
CA ALA A 56 8.06 -29.07 14.60
C ALA A 56 7.59 -29.93 13.40
N GLY A 57 8.30 -31.02 13.11
CA GLY A 57 8.23 -31.76 11.85
C GLY A 57 6.82 -32.21 11.44
N GLU A 58 6.00 -32.68 12.38
CA GLU A 58 4.63 -33.14 12.09
C GLU A 58 3.68 -32.00 11.69
N VAL A 59 3.81 -30.84 12.35
CA VAL A 59 3.05 -29.62 12.01
C VAL A 59 3.46 -29.08 10.65
N TRP A 60 4.77 -29.00 10.38
CA TRP A 60 5.29 -28.56 9.07
C TRP A 60 4.82 -29.45 7.93
N ARG A 61 4.83 -30.78 8.14
CA ARG A 61 4.37 -31.75 7.15
C ARG A 61 2.87 -31.61 6.89
N HIS A 62 2.07 -31.49 7.95
CA HIS A 62 0.64 -31.26 7.83
C HIS A 62 0.30 -29.97 7.07
N LEU A 63 1.00 -28.86 7.36
CA LEU A 63 0.82 -27.59 6.67
C LEU A 63 1.23 -27.68 5.19
N ALA A 64 2.36 -28.33 4.91
CA ALA A 64 2.86 -28.52 3.55
C ALA A 64 1.87 -29.33 2.69
N ASP A 65 1.31 -30.40 3.26
CA ASP A 65 0.42 -31.32 2.55
C ASP A 65 -1.00 -30.76 2.36
N THR A 66 -1.46 -29.83 3.22
CA THR A 66 -2.85 -29.35 3.20
C THR A 66 -3.02 -27.96 2.60
N VAL A 67 -2.28 -26.97 3.10
CA VAL A 67 -2.58 -25.55 2.84
C VAL A 67 -1.50 -24.83 2.04
N LEU A 68 -0.25 -25.27 2.12
CA LEU A 68 0.88 -24.55 1.55
C LEU A 68 0.75 -24.38 0.03
N VAL A 69 0.45 -25.46 -0.68
CA VAL A 69 0.26 -25.44 -2.14
C VAL A 69 -0.86 -24.48 -2.53
N SER A 70 -2.00 -24.56 -1.84
CA SER A 70 -3.16 -23.69 -2.07
C SER A 70 -2.81 -22.21 -1.82
N TYR A 71 -2.06 -21.90 -0.76
CA TYR A 71 -1.61 -20.53 -0.48
C TYR A 71 -0.65 -20.00 -1.54
N VAL A 72 0.33 -20.80 -1.96
CA VAL A 72 1.29 -20.39 -2.99
C VAL A 72 0.56 -20.11 -4.30
N ILE A 73 -0.29 -21.03 -4.75
CA ILE A 73 -1.04 -20.88 -6.01
C ILE A 73 -1.97 -19.67 -5.94
N ASN A 74 -2.75 -19.52 -4.86
CA ASN A 74 -3.65 -18.38 -4.71
C ASN A 74 -2.88 -17.05 -4.67
N THR A 75 -1.74 -17.01 -3.99
CA THR A 75 -0.89 -15.81 -3.95
C THR A 75 -0.35 -15.45 -5.33
N LEU A 76 0.10 -16.44 -6.11
CA LEU A 76 0.56 -16.21 -7.48
C LEU A 76 -0.57 -15.64 -8.36
N TRP A 77 -1.77 -16.21 -8.26
CA TRP A 77 -2.94 -15.69 -8.97
C TRP A 77 -3.30 -14.27 -8.55
N LEU A 78 -3.24 -13.96 -7.25
CA LEU A 78 -3.47 -12.60 -6.75
C LEU A 78 -2.42 -11.63 -7.28
N VAL A 79 -1.14 -11.95 -7.17
CA VAL A 79 -0.05 -11.09 -7.66
C VAL A 79 -0.21 -10.80 -9.14
N PHE A 80 -0.51 -11.82 -9.94
CA PHE A 80 -0.69 -11.66 -11.39
C PHE A 80 -1.96 -10.87 -11.73
N GLY A 81 -3.09 -11.23 -11.13
CA GLY A 81 -4.38 -10.58 -11.38
C GLY A 81 -4.40 -9.11 -10.94
N VAL A 82 -3.89 -8.82 -9.75
CA VAL A 82 -3.74 -7.45 -9.24
C VAL A 82 -2.73 -6.68 -10.09
N GLY A 83 -1.58 -7.27 -10.41
CA GLY A 83 -0.55 -6.64 -11.23
C GLY A 83 -1.08 -6.20 -12.60
N ILE A 84 -1.82 -7.08 -13.28
CA ILE A 84 -2.48 -6.73 -14.56
C ILE A 84 -3.55 -5.67 -14.35
N GLY A 85 -4.40 -5.81 -13.33
CA GLY A 85 -5.47 -4.86 -13.05
C GLY A 85 -4.96 -3.45 -12.80
N VAL A 86 -3.97 -3.31 -11.92
CA VAL A 86 -3.32 -2.01 -11.62
C VAL A 86 -2.56 -1.49 -12.82
N PHE A 87 -1.90 -2.34 -13.61
CA PHE A 87 -1.22 -1.91 -14.83
C PHE A 87 -2.22 -1.32 -15.84
N VAL A 88 -3.30 -2.05 -16.16
CA VAL A 88 -4.29 -1.59 -17.13
C VAL A 88 -5.03 -0.36 -16.64
N LEU A 89 -5.54 -0.39 -15.40
CA LEU A 89 -6.34 0.70 -14.85
C LEU A 89 -5.47 1.90 -14.49
N GLY A 90 -4.47 1.73 -13.63
CA GLY A 90 -3.64 2.83 -13.12
C GLY A 90 -2.76 3.46 -14.20
N VAL A 91 -2.07 2.67 -15.03
CA VAL A 91 -1.27 3.25 -16.13
C VAL A 91 -2.18 3.85 -17.20
N GLY A 92 -3.31 3.19 -17.50
CA GLY A 92 -4.29 3.69 -18.47
C GLY A 92 -4.90 5.03 -18.07
N THR A 93 -5.37 5.16 -16.82
CA THR A 93 -5.94 6.41 -16.30
C THR A 93 -4.89 7.51 -16.16
N ALA A 94 -3.69 7.19 -15.67
CA ALA A 94 -2.59 8.14 -15.57
C ALA A 94 -2.18 8.66 -16.95
N TRP A 95 -2.09 7.78 -17.96
CA TRP A 95 -1.77 8.18 -19.32
C TRP A 95 -2.87 9.09 -19.90
N LEU A 96 -4.15 8.76 -19.71
CA LEU A 96 -5.26 9.59 -20.17
C LEU A 96 -5.25 11.00 -19.56
N VAL A 97 -5.06 11.12 -18.25
CA VAL A 97 -5.07 12.42 -17.55
C VAL A 97 -3.80 13.24 -17.85
N THR A 98 -2.69 12.60 -18.22
CA THR A 98 -1.45 13.32 -18.56
C THR A 98 -1.37 13.72 -20.03
N MET A 99 -1.79 12.85 -20.95
CA MET A 99 -1.62 13.05 -22.40
C MET A 99 -2.86 13.58 -23.12
N CYS A 100 -4.07 13.40 -22.59
CA CYS A 100 -5.30 13.85 -23.23
C CYS A 100 -5.92 15.08 -22.53
N ARG A 101 -6.57 15.95 -23.32
CA ARG A 101 -7.34 17.08 -22.82
C ARG A 101 -8.84 16.81 -23.03
N PHE A 102 -9.56 16.57 -21.94
CA PHE A 102 -11.00 16.33 -21.94
C PHE A 102 -11.69 17.04 -20.76
N PRO A 103 -12.99 17.38 -20.87
CA PRO A 103 -13.73 17.98 -19.76
C PRO A 103 -13.83 16.99 -18.60
N GLY A 104 -13.44 17.42 -17.39
CA GLY A 104 -13.42 16.56 -16.20
C GLY A 104 -12.05 15.98 -15.82
N ARG A 105 -10.99 16.27 -16.58
CA ARG A 105 -9.60 15.87 -16.28
C ARG A 105 -9.17 16.15 -14.84
N ALA A 106 -9.47 17.35 -14.33
CA ALA A 106 -9.10 17.74 -12.97
C ALA A 106 -9.79 16.87 -11.90
N LEU A 107 -11.06 16.50 -12.10
CA LEU A 107 -11.76 15.61 -11.17
C LEU A 107 -11.12 14.21 -11.15
N LEU A 108 -10.76 13.68 -12.31
CA LEU A 108 -10.05 12.40 -12.40
C LEU A 108 -8.67 12.48 -11.77
N GLU A 109 -7.90 13.53 -12.01
CA GLU A 109 -6.57 13.74 -11.39
C GLU A 109 -6.62 13.67 -9.86
N TRP A 110 -7.64 14.28 -9.24
CA TRP A 110 -7.89 14.17 -7.80
C TRP A 110 -8.45 12.80 -7.40
N GLY A 111 -9.35 12.23 -8.21
CA GLY A 111 -9.96 10.93 -7.99
C GLY A 111 -8.96 9.78 -7.98
N LEU A 112 -7.84 9.91 -8.69
CA LEU A 112 -6.76 8.92 -8.67
C LEU A 112 -6.05 8.82 -7.30
N LEU A 113 -6.08 9.90 -6.51
CA LEU A 113 -5.46 9.89 -5.17
C LEU A 113 -6.38 9.32 -4.09
N LEU A 114 -7.67 9.19 -4.38
CA LEU A 114 -8.72 8.82 -3.43
C LEU A 114 -8.61 7.37 -2.91
N PRO A 115 -8.34 6.34 -3.75
CA PRO A 115 -8.20 4.96 -3.29
C PRO A 115 -7.11 4.79 -2.23
N LEU A 116 -6.00 5.54 -2.35
CA LEU A 116 -4.87 5.54 -1.42
C LEU A 116 -5.21 6.13 -0.04
N ALA A 117 -6.26 6.94 0.06
CA ALA A 117 -6.66 7.58 1.32
C ALA A 117 -7.44 6.64 2.25
N VAL A 118 -8.06 5.60 1.70
CA VAL A 118 -8.92 4.69 2.46
C VAL A 118 -8.17 3.40 2.79
N PRO A 119 -8.28 2.88 4.03
CA PRO A 119 -7.69 1.59 4.36
C PRO A 119 -8.24 0.48 3.47
N ALA A 120 -7.34 -0.30 2.87
CA ALA A 120 -7.68 -1.41 1.97
C ALA A 120 -8.72 -2.38 2.57
N TYR A 121 -8.56 -2.67 3.87
CA TYR A 121 -9.49 -3.49 4.64
C TYR A 121 -10.93 -2.91 4.59
N ALA A 122 -11.10 -1.61 4.87
CA ALA A 122 -12.43 -0.99 4.90
C ALA A 122 -13.14 -1.06 3.54
N ILE A 123 -12.40 -0.81 2.45
CA ILE A 123 -12.93 -0.96 1.09
C ILE A 123 -13.34 -2.42 0.84
N ALA A 124 -12.49 -3.38 1.20
CA ALA A 124 -12.77 -4.80 0.95
C ALA A 124 -14.03 -5.29 1.65
N TYR A 125 -14.24 -4.94 2.93
CA TYR A 125 -15.48 -5.31 3.63
C TYR A 125 -16.71 -4.60 3.07
N SER A 126 -16.55 -3.36 2.64
CA SER A 126 -17.64 -2.60 2.01
C SER A 126 -18.08 -3.28 0.71
N TYR A 127 -17.15 -3.58 -0.20
CA TYR A 127 -17.47 -4.31 -1.44
C TYR A 127 -17.98 -5.71 -1.17
N ALA A 128 -17.38 -6.45 -0.23
CA ALA A 128 -17.84 -7.78 0.13
C ALA A 128 -19.29 -7.75 0.62
N GLY A 129 -19.65 -6.80 1.49
CA GLY A 129 -21.02 -6.65 1.98
C GLY A 129 -22.01 -6.16 0.91
N MET A 130 -21.59 -5.25 0.03
CA MET A 130 -22.43 -4.74 -1.06
C MET A 130 -22.76 -5.81 -2.10
N LEU A 131 -21.76 -6.61 -2.47
CA LEU A 131 -21.82 -7.62 -3.52
C LEU A 131 -22.17 -9.02 -2.99
N ASP A 132 -22.31 -9.21 -1.67
CA ASP A 132 -22.75 -10.48 -1.10
C ASP A 132 -24.18 -10.81 -1.56
N TYR A 133 -24.58 -12.07 -1.39
CA TYR A 133 -25.92 -12.52 -1.75
C TYR A 133 -27.02 -11.73 -1.03
N ALA A 134 -26.83 -11.45 0.27
CA ALA A 134 -27.72 -10.61 1.07
C ALA A 134 -27.43 -9.10 0.91
N GLY A 135 -26.48 -8.73 0.07
CA GLY A 135 -26.08 -7.36 -0.15
C GLY A 135 -27.13 -6.55 -0.93
N PRO A 136 -27.10 -5.21 -0.83
CA PRO A 136 -28.01 -4.31 -1.51
C PRO A 136 -27.99 -4.49 -3.04
N VAL A 137 -26.84 -4.81 -3.65
CA VAL A 137 -26.74 -4.95 -5.11
C VAL A 137 -27.52 -6.17 -5.58
N GLN A 138 -27.27 -7.34 -4.99
CA GLN A 138 -27.96 -8.56 -5.40
C GLN A 138 -29.43 -8.55 -4.98
N THR A 139 -29.77 -7.95 -3.85
CA THR A 139 -31.18 -7.81 -3.42
C THR A 139 -31.95 -6.90 -4.36
N GLY A 140 -31.39 -5.73 -4.71
CA GLY A 140 -32.02 -4.83 -5.67
C GLY A 140 -32.23 -5.46 -7.05
N LEU A 141 -31.26 -6.25 -7.55
CA LEU A 141 -31.41 -7.02 -8.78
C LEU A 141 -32.59 -8.01 -8.70
N ARG A 142 -32.71 -8.75 -7.60
CA ARG A 142 -33.82 -9.69 -7.40
C ARG A 142 -35.16 -9.00 -7.30
N ASP A 143 -35.22 -7.88 -6.59
CA ASP A 143 -36.47 -7.14 -6.40
C ASP A 143 -36.96 -6.50 -7.70
N TRP A 144 -36.05 -5.97 -8.53
CA TRP A 144 -36.42 -5.32 -9.80
C TRP A 144 -36.80 -6.29 -10.90
N PHE A 145 -36.09 -7.41 -11.00
CA PHE A 145 -36.32 -8.39 -12.08
C PHE A 145 -37.19 -9.58 -11.64
N GLY A 146 -37.58 -9.63 -10.37
CA GLY A 146 -38.31 -10.76 -9.79
C GLY A 146 -37.48 -12.05 -9.74
N TRP A 147 -36.14 -11.94 -9.78
CA TRP A 147 -35.26 -13.09 -9.84
C TRP A 147 -35.18 -13.83 -8.51
N SER A 148 -35.25 -15.15 -8.58
CA SER A 148 -34.83 -16.04 -7.50
C SER A 148 -33.33 -16.34 -7.62
N ARG A 149 -32.75 -16.99 -6.60
CA ARG A 149 -31.34 -17.38 -6.59
C ARG A 149 -30.93 -18.27 -7.76
N ALA A 150 -31.87 -19.00 -8.35
CA ALA A 150 -31.60 -19.91 -9.46
C ALA A 150 -31.57 -19.20 -10.82
N ASP A 151 -32.10 -17.98 -10.91
CA ASP A 151 -32.33 -17.31 -12.20
C ASP A 151 -31.13 -16.50 -12.70
N TYR A 152 -30.11 -16.31 -11.86
CA TYR A 152 -28.90 -15.59 -12.23
C TYR A 152 -27.66 -16.17 -11.55
N TRP A 153 -26.54 -16.09 -12.27
CA TRP A 153 -25.22 -16.39 -11.71
C TRP A 153 -24.53 -15.08 -11.31
N PHE A 154 -23.99 -15.03 -10.08
CA PHE A 154 -23.23 -13.89 -9.58
C PHE A 154 -21.82 -14.32 -9.16
N PRO A 155 -20.77 -13.58 -9.53
CA PRO A 155 -19.41 -13.91 -9.13
C PRO A 155 -19.26 -13.90 -7.60
N ASN A 156 -18.63 -14.93 -7.03
CA ASN A 156 -18.33 -14.93 -5.60
C ASN A 156 -17.23 -13.89 -5.29
N ILE A 157 -17.60 -12.83 -4.55
CA ILE A 157 -16.66 -11.76 -4.19
C ILE A 157 -15.54 -12.25 -3.25
N ARG A 158 -15.77 -13.31 -2.47
CA ARG A 158 -14.78 -13.95 -1.58
C ARG A 158 -13.93 -14.99 -2.29
N SER A 159 -13.83 -14.91 -3.61
CA SER A 159 -12.93 -15.74 -4.43
C SER A 159 -11.60 -15.03 -4.70
N VAL A 160 -10.62 -15.77 -5.23
CA VAL A 160 -9.32 -15.22 -5.64
C VAL A 160 -9.49 -14.11 -6.70
N GLY A 161 -10.38 -14.31 -7.68
CA GLY A 161 -10.67 -13.31 -8.70
C GLY A 161 -11.36 -12.07 -8.14
N GLY A 162 -12.33 -12.26 -7.23
CA GLY A 162 -13.00 -11.16 -6.53
C GLY A 162 -12.02 -10.32 -5.70
N ALA A 163 -11.15 -11.00 -4.94
CA ALA A 163 -10.10 -10.36 -4.17
C ALA A 163 -9.11 -9.60 -5.07
N ALA A 164 -8.68 -10.19 -6.19
CA ALA A 164 -7.80 -9.52 -7.16
C ALA A 164 -8.44 -8.24 -7.73
N GLY A 165 -9.72 -8.29 -8.09
CA GLY A 165 -10.45 -7.12 -8.58
C GLY A 165 -10.54 -6.00 -7.54
N VAL A 166 -10.96 -6.34 -6.32
CA VAL A 166 -11.04 -5.35 -5.22
C VAL A 166 -9.68 -4.76 -4.91
N LEU A 167 -8.62 -5.58 -4.82
CA LEU A 167 -7.27 -5.10 -4.58
C LEU A 167 -6.77 -4.21 -5.72
N ALA A 168 -7.07 -4.53 -6.98
CA ALA A 168 -6.74 -3.65 -8.11
C ALA A 168 -7.43 -2.28 -7.99
N PHE A 169 -8.69 -2.24 -7.55
CA PHE A 169 -9.42 -0.98 -7.30
C PHE A 169 -8.92 -0.19 -6.08
N VAL A 170 -8.26 -0.85 -5.13
CA VAL A 170 -7.70 -0.17 -3.95
C VAL A 170 -6.28 0.34 -4.22
N LEU A 171 -5.51 -0.44 -4.99
CA LEU A 171 -4.08 -0.22 -5.18
C LEU A 171 -3.76 0.61 -6.44
N TYR A 172 -4.73 0.90 -7.30
CA TYR A 172 -4.52 1.87 -8.37
C TYR A 172 -4.49 3.29 -7.80
N PRO A 173 -3.50 4.12 -8.19
CA PRO A 173 -3.68 5.56 -8.22
C PRO A 173 -4.55 5.88 -9.43
#